data_AF-A0A848I9B8-F1
#
_entry.id   AF-A0A848I9B8-F1
#
_cell.length_a   1.000
_cell.length_b   1.000
_cell.length_c   1.000
_cell.angle_alpha   90.00
_cell.angle_beta   90.00
_cell.angle_gamma   90.00
#
_symmetry.space_group_name_H-M   'P 1'
#
loop_
_entity.id
_entity.type
_entity.pdbx_description
1 polymer ?
#
loop_
_entity_poly.entity_id
_entity_poly.type
_entity_poly.pdbx_seq_one_letter_code
_entity_poly.pdbx_strand_id
1 'polypeptide(L)' 'MPLYTLFTQGGALSSDVKAKLAMELTTLHSGYAGVPKNWVHVVFQDYAPGSGFTAGEPAATAALTLLMRAGRPPEYKRAN' A
#
# COMPACT_ATOMS: atom_id res chain seq x y z
N MET A 1 -1.69 1.74 -14.75
CA MET A 1 -1.30 2.67 -13.69
C MET A 1 -1.56 1.99 -12.37
N PRO A 2 -0.52 1.66 -11.58
CA PRO A 2 -0.68 1.01 -10.29
C PRO A 2 -1.26 1.98 -9.24
N LEU A 3 -2.24 1.49 -8.47
CA LEU A 3 -2.80 2.19 -7.31
C LEU A 3 -2.56 1.34 -6.06
N TYR A 4 -1.80 1.89 -5.13
CA TYR A 4 -1.64 1.40 -3.77
C TYR A 4 -2.66 2.07 -2.86
N THR A 5 -3.47 1.27 -2.18
CA THR A 5 -4.35 1.74 -1.10
C THR A 5 -3.88 1.12 0.20
N LEU A 6 -3.54 1.97 1.17
CA LEU A 6 -3.18 1.56 2.52
C LEU A 6 -4.32 1.91 3.47
N PHE A 7 -4.81 0.93 4.21
CA PHE A 7 -5.74 1.11 5.31
C PHE A 7 -5.01 0.94 6.64
N THR A 8 -5.09 1.94 7.50
CA THR A 8 -4.49 1.92 8.84
C THR A 8 -5.47 2.44 9.89
N GLN A 9 -5.26 2.09 11.15
CA GLN A 9 -6.01 2.75 12.23
C GLN A 9 -5.66 4.24 12.25
N GLY A 10 -6.66 5.10 12.51
CA GLY A 10 -6.46 6.54 12.69
C GLY A 10 -5.36 6.82 13.72
N GLY A 11 -4.42 7.69 13.34
CA GLY A 11 -3.26 8.05 14.17
C GLY A 11 -2.08 7.08 14.10
N ALA A 12 -2.18 5.95 13.38
CA ALA A 12 -1.08 5.00 13.27
C ALA A 12 0.14 5.54 12.49
N LEU A 13 -0.09 6.42 11.51
CA LEU A 13 0.96 7.03 10.69
C LEU A 13 0.82 8.56 10.67
N SER A 14 1.92 9.27 10.95
CA SER A 14 2.00 10.73 10.76
C SER A 14 2.08 11.09 9.28
N SER A 15 1.86 12.37 8.96
CA SER A 15 2.00 12.89 7.58
C SER A 15 3.37 12.61 6.97
N ASP A 16 4.44 12.77 7.75
CA ASP A 16 5.82 12.61 7.28
C ASP A 16 6.13 11.14 6.99
N VAL A 17 5.61 10.23 7.83
CA VAL A 17 5.72 8.79 7.59
C VAL A 17 4.92 8.39 6.35
N LYS A 18 3.70 8.91 6.18
CA LYS A 18 2.89 8.68 4.96
C LYS A 18 3.64 9.16 3.70
N ALA A 19 4.25 10.34 3.75
CA ALA A 19 5.02 10.89 2.63
C ALA A 19 6.26 10.04 2.29
N LYS A 20 7.03 9.62 3.31
CA LYS A 20 8.18 8.74 3.13
C LYS A 20 7.78 7.40 2.51
N LEU A 21 6.75 6.76 3.06
CA LEU A 21 6.27 5.46 2.57
C LEU A 21 5.75 5.55 1.13
N ALA A 22 5.04 6.63 0.77
CA ALA A 22 4.60 6.85 -0.61
C ALA A 22 5.78 6.93 -1.59
N MET A 23 6.88 7.60 -1.21
CA MET A 23 8.10 7.70 -2.02
C MET A 23 8.79 6.34 -2.18
N GLU A 24 8.87 5.56 -1.10
CA GLU A 24 9.47 4.23 -1.10
C GLU A 24 8.67 3.26 -2.00
N LEU A 25 7.35 3.21 -1.85
CA LEU A 25 6.48 2.40 -2.71
C LEU A 25 6.58 2.80 -4.19
N THR A 26 6.62 4.10 -4.47
CA THR A 26 6.79 4.62 -5.83
C THR A 26 8.12 4.18 -6.43
N THR A 27 9.20 4.28 -5.66
CA THR A 27 10.54 3.89 -6.12
C THR A 27 10.62 2.38 -6.34
N LEU A 28 10.10 1.59 -5.39
CA LEU A 28 10.06 0.13 -5.50
C LEU A 28 9.25 -0.32 -6.71
N HIS A 29 8.02 0.17 -6.88
CA HIS A 29 7.18 -0.25 -7.99
C HIS A 29 7.75 0.18 -9.33
N SER A 30 8.24 1.41 -9.45
CA SER A 30 8.84 1.91 -10.69
C SER A 30 10.06 1.07 -11.09
N GLY A 31 10.95 0.77 -10.13
CA GLY A 31 12.14 -0.05 -10.36
C GLY A 31 11.81 -1.50 -10.71
N TYR A 32 10.89 -2.12 -9.98
CA TYR A 32 10.48 -3.51 -10.22
C TYR A 32 9.70 -3.68 -11.54
N ALA A 33 8.80 -2.75 -11.86
CA ALA A 33 7.91 -2.84 -13.00
C ALA A 33 8.45 -2.28 -14.30
N GLY A 34 9.52 -1.48 -14.23
CA GLY A 34 10.06 -0.70 -15.35
C GLY A 34 9.08 0.36 -15.86
N VAL A 35 8.29 0.97 -14.96
CA VAL A 35 7.30 2.01 -15.31
C VAL A 35 7.70 3.38 -14.76
N PRO A 36 7.30 4.50 -15.40
CA PRO A 36 7.54 5.84 -14.88
C PRO A 36 7.00 6.03 -13.45
N LYS A 37 7.75 6.73 -12.60
CA LYS A 37 7.36 7.02 -11.20
C LYS A 37 6.00 7.73 -11.10
N ASN A 38 5.73 8.66 -12.01
CA ASN A 38 4.48 9.43 -12.04
C ASN A 38 3.23 8.59 -12.42
N TRP A 39 3.38 7.31 -12.76
CA TRP A 39 2.25 6.39 -12.94
C TRP A 39 1.83 5.69 -11.66
N VAL A 40 2.62 5.80 -10.58
CA VAL A 40 2.34 5.16 -9.29
C VAL A 40 1.53 6.11 -8.42
N HIS A 41 0.36 5.65 -7.99
CA HIS A 41 -0.51 6.36 -7.07
C HIS A 41 -0.54 5.65 -5.72
N VAL A 42 -0.48 6.42 -4.64
CA VAL A 42 -0.55 5.91 -3.26
C VAL A 42 -1.60 6.72 -2.52
N VAL A 43 -2.58 6.03 -1.93
CA VAL A 43 -3.65 6.62 -1.12
C VAL A 43 -3.65 5.97 0.25
N PHE A 44 -3.72 6.80 1.29
CA PHE A 44 -3.90 6.36 2.67
C PHE A 44 -5.35 6.60 3.09
N GLN A 45 -5.97 5.58 3.67
CA GLN A 45 -7.30 5.64 4.27
C GLN A 45 -7.18 5.20 5.72
N ASP A 46 -7.84 5.93 6.61
CA ASP A 46 -7.82 5.63 8.03
C ASP A 46 -9.17 5.06 8.45
N TYR A 47 -9.16 4.06 9.33
CA TYR A 47 -10.36 3.54 10.00
C TYR A 47 -10.31 3.89 11.50
N ALA A 48 -11.47 3.97 12.16
CA ALA A 48 -11.54 4.35 13.56
C ALA A 48 -10.98 3.26 14.50
N PRO A 49 -10.33 3.62 15.63
CA PRO A 49 -9.93 2.65 16.65
C PRO A 49 -11.08 1.71 17.03
N GLY A 50 -10.79 0.42 17.19
CA GLY A 50 -11.78 -0.62 17.46
C GLY A 50 -12.53 -1.15 16.23
N SER A 51 -12.26 -0.63 15.02
CA SER A 51 -12.81 -1.18 13.77
C SER A 51 -11.88 -2.18 13.06
N GLY A 52 -10.66 -2.38 13.58
CA GLY A 52 -9.73 -3.39 13.11
C GLY A 52 -9.77 -4.62 14.00
N PHE A 53 -9.72 -5.80 13.39
CA PHE A 53 -9.76 -7.09 14.10
C PHE A 53 -8.75 -8.08 13.53
N THR A 54 -8.07 -8.83 14.39
CA THR A 54 -7.24 -9.98 14.01
C THR A 54 -7.65 -11.18 14.85
N ALA A 55 -7.89 -12.33 14.20
CA ALA A 55 -8.36 -13.55 14.88
C ALA A 55 -9.64 -13.36 15.72
N GLY A 56 -10.52 -12.42 15.32
CA GLY A 56 -11.75 -12.09 16.04
C GLY A 56 -11.60 -11.05 17.15
N GLU A 57 -10.38 -10.63 17.47
CA GLU A 57 -10.09 -9.70 18.56
C GLU A 57 -9.72 -8.30 18.05
N PRO A 58 -10.10 -7.21 18.75
CA PRO A 58 -9.72 -5.85 18.37
C PRO A 58 -8.20 -5.67 18.23
N ALA A 59 -7.77 -5.12 17.10
CA ALA A 59 -6.36 -4.89 16.80
C ALA A 59 -6.17 -3.72 15.84
N ALA A 60 -5.03 -3.03 15.96
CA ALA A 60 -4.59 -2.02 15.00
C ALA A 60 -4.04 -2.69 13.73
N THR A 61 -4.93 -3.26 12.92
CA THR A 61 -4.59 -3.91 11.66
C THR A 61 -4.13 -2.93 10.58
N ALA A 62 -3.35 -3.43 9.62
CA ALA A 62 -3.02 -2.68 8.41
C ALA A 62 -3.31 -3.55 7.20
N ALA A 63 -3.78 -2.93 6.12
CA ALA A 63 -3.94 -3.59 4.84
C ALA A 63 -3.31 -2.74 3.73
N LEU A 64 -2.57 -3.38 2.84
CA LEU A 64 -2.06 -2.76 1.62
C LEU A 64 -2.62 -3.55 0.44
N THR A 65 -3.37 -2.86 -0.42
CA THR A 65 -3.89 -3.41 -1.67
C THR A 65 -3.22 -2.73 -2.85
N LEU A 66 -2.74 -3.53 -3.81
CA LEU A 66 -2.21 -3.04 -5.08
C LEU A 66 -3.14 -3.44 -6.22
N LEU A 67 -3.77 -2.44 -6.85
CA LEU A 67 -4.43 -2.61 -8.13
C LEU A 67 -3.43 -2.30 -9.25
N MET A 68 -3.14 -3.28 -10.09
CA MET A 68 -2.23 -3.10 -11.23
C MET A 68 -2.79 -3.77 -12.49
N ARG A 69 -2.29 -3.34 -13.65
CA ARG A 69 -2.76 -3.85 -14.95
C ARG A 69 -2.48 -5.35 -15.05
N ALA A 70 -3.45 -6.10 -15.56
CA ALA A 70 -3.26 -7.49 -15.96
C ALA A 70 -2.23 -7.61 -17.11
N GLY A 71 -1.72 -8.83 -17.33
CA GLY A 71 -0.78 -9.13 -18.43
C GLY A 71 0.66 -9.38 -18.01
N ARG A 72 0.96 -9.37 -16.70
CA ARG A 72 2.24 -9.86 -16.16
C ARG A 72 2.10 -11.33 -15.74
N PRO A 73 3.14 -12.18 -15.97
CA PRO A 73 3.12 -13.57 -15.55
C PRO A 73 2.99 -13.70 -14.02
N PRO A 74 2.44 -14.81 -13.49
CA PRO A 74 2.22 -14.97 -12.04
C PRO A 74 3.47 -14.79 -11.18
N GLU A 75 4.64 -15.14 -11.70
CA GLU A 75 5.95 -14.99 -11.05
C GLU A 75 6.26 -13.52 -10.72
N TYR A 76 5.76 -12.58 -11.52
CA TYR A 76 5.90 -11.14 -11.27
C TYR A 76 5.19 -10.67 -9.99
N LYS A 77 4.24 -11.45 -9.44
CA LYS A 77 3.56 -11.11 -8.17
C LYS A 77 4.27 -11.69 -6.95
N ARG A 78 5.13 -12.69 -7.17
CA ARG A 78 5.91 -13.35 -6.13
C ARG A 78 7.27 -12.66 -6.13
N ALA A 79 7.36 -11.48 -5.52
CA ALA A 79 8.67 -10.93 -5.21
C ALA A 79 9.46 -12.00 -4.44
N ASN A 80 10.68 -12.30 -4.90
CA ASN A 80 11.60 -13.22 -4.22
C ASN A 80 11.98 -12.69 -2.83
#